data_AF-A0A7W1SNN0-F1
#
_entry.id   AF-A0A7W1SNN0-F1
#
_cell.length_a   1.000
_cell.length_b   1.000
_cell.length_c   1.000
_cell.angle_alpha   90.00
_cell.angle_beta   90.00
_cell.angle_gamma   90.00
#
_symmetry.space_group_name_H-M   'P 1'
#
loop_
_entity.id
_entity.type
_entity.pdbx_description
1 polymer ?
#
loop_
_entity_poly.entity_id
_entity_poly.type
_entity_poly.pdbx_seq_one_letter_code
_entity_poly.pdbx_strand_id
1 'polypeptide(L)'
;MKELKELRFFINSHIDQFSERKLEIIETGLKITEKEYAKTFNWKDILYISNTDKFVHFIFSNTNHLLIPKNCFISKNDIKYFLELVTHETFKYRKELKKPFPVEKPTYSLGILGIIPLVGGLLGIVLILLGLFIYKDRILTIIGSASIIFTIYLYWDLII
;
A
#
# COMPACT_ATOMS: atom_id res chain seq x y z
N MET A 1 16.71 9.37 -17.76
CA MET A 1 16.02 8.81 -18.95
C MET A 1 16.95 8.10 -19.94
N LYS A 2 18.28 8.27 -19.88
CA LYS A 2 19.25 7.65 -20.80
C LYS A 2 19.61 6.20 -20.39
N GLU A 3 19.74 5.93 -19.10
CA GLU A 3 20.09 4.60 -18.55
C GLU A 3 19.00 3.54 -18.74
N LEU A 4 17.72 3.93 -18.72
CA LEU A 4 16.59 3.01 -18.98
C LEU A 4 16.52 2.54 -20.45
N LYS A 5 17.06 3.33 -21.40
CA LYS A 5 17.14 2.93 -22.82
C LYS A 5 18.24 1.90 -23.05
N GLU A 6 19.37 2.05 -22.36
CA GLU A 6 20.50 1.12 -22.47
C GLU A 6 20.17 -0.23 -21.85
N LEU A 7 19.42 -0.25 -20.73
CA LEU A 7 18.90 -1.48 -20.13
C LEU A 7 17.85 -2.20 -20.99
N ARG A 8 16.97 -1.46 -21.69
CA ARG A 8 16.05 -2.05 -22.68
C ARG A 8 16.79 -2.73 -23.83
N PHE A 9 17.95 -2.22 -24.22
CA PHE A 9 18.76 -2.82 -25.28
C PHE A 9 19.50 -4.08 -24.79
N PHE A 10 20.04 -4.03 -23.57
CA PHE A 10 20.80 -5.15 -23.00
C PHE A 10 19.94 -6.40 -22.76
N ILE A 11 18.74 -6.24 -22.20
CA ILE A 11 17.82 -7.36 -21.93
C ILE A 11 17.30 -8.00 -23.23
N ASN A 12 17.26 -7.26 -24.34
CA ASN A 12 16.83 -7.77 -25.63
C ASN A 12 17.87 -8.65 -26.33
N SER A 13 19.12 -8.64 -25.86
CA SER A 13 20.23 -9.16 -26.66
C SER A 13 20.62 -10.61 -26.36
N HIS A 14 20.25 -11.20 -25.21
CA HIS A 14 20.87 -12.48 -24.79
C HIS A 14 19.95 -13.42 -23.97
N ILE A 15 18.73 -13.69 -24.45
CA ILE A 15 17.87 -14.77 -23.92
C ILE A 15 17.82 -15.89 -24.97
N ASP A 16 18.90 -16.67 -25.10
CA ASP A 16 18.88 -17.86 -25.94
C ASP A 16 18.77 -19.13 -25.09
N GLN A 17 17.73 -19.90 -25.44
CA GLN A 17 17.26 -21.20 -24.91
C GLN A 17 16.05 -21.22 -23.95
N PHE A 18 15.42 -20.06 -23.66
CA PHE A 18 13.97 -19.91 -23.35
C PHE A 18 13.29 -19.16 -24.51
N SER A 19 13.43 -19.71 -25.71
CA SER A 19 13.89 -19.04 -26.94
C SER A 19 13.02 -17.96 -27.58
N GLU A 20 11.90 -17.53 -27.02
CA GLU A 20 11.20 -16.31 -27.52
C GLU A 20 10.57 -15.47 -26.41
N ARG A 21 10.88 -15.71 -25.13
CA ARG A 21 10.33 -14.94 -24.01
C ARG A 21 11.20 -13.73 -23.69
N LYS A 22 10.83 -12.57 -24.23
CA LYS A 22 11.43 -11.28 -23.91
C LYS A 22 10.75 -10.65 -22.69
N LEU A 23 11.53 -10.47 -21.62
CA LEU A 23 11.12 -9.73 -20.44
C LEU A 23 11.47 -8.25 -20.63
N GLU A 24 10.49 -7.38 -20.52
CA GLU A 24 10.68 -5.94 -20.63
C GLU A 24 10.06 -5.24 -19.43
N ILE A 25 10.85 -4.37 -18.79
CA ILE A 25 10.35 -3.48 -17.75
C ILE A 25 9.74 -2.25 -18.44
N ILE A 26 8.45 -2.02 -18.19
CA ILE A 26 7.72 -0.86 -18.68
C ILE A 26 7.28 0.01 -17.50
N GLU A 27 6.83 1.23 -17.77
CA GLU A 27 6.43 2.17 -16.70
C GLU A 27 5.38 1.58 -15.77
N THR A 28 4.40 0.85 -16.32
CA THR A 28 3.26 0.31 -15.57
C THR A 28 3.49 -1.08 -14.97
N GLY A 29 4.56 -1.79 -15.34
CA GLY A 29 4.74 -3.18 -14.93
C GLY A 29 5.88 -3.95 -15.60
N LEU A 30 5.78 -5.28 -15.51
CA LEU A 30 6.60 -6.24 -16.24
C LEU A 30 5.82 -6.74 -17.46
N LYS A 31 6.39 -6.61 -18.64
CA LYS A 31 5.86 -7.18 -19.87
C LYS A 31 6.67 -8.41 -20.24
N ILE A 32 6.01 -9.53 -20.43
CA ILE A 32 6.60 -10.74 -20.99
C ILE A 32 6.02 -10.93 -22.38
N THR A 33 6.87 -10.92 -23.38
CA THR A 33 6.48 -11.16 -24.77
C THR A 33 7.01 -12.52 -25.19
N GLU A 34 6.15 -13.39 -25.69
CA GLU A 34 6.46 -14.72 -26.19
C GLU A 34 5.86 -14.86 -27.59
N LYS A 35 6.67 -14.94 -28.64
CA LYS A 35 6.18 -15.06 -30.04
C LYS A 35 5.14 -13.97 -30.36
N GLU A 36 3.86 -14.33 -30.37
CA GLU A 36 2.70 -13.48 -30.65
C GLU A 36 1.90 -13.09 -29.41
N TYR A 37 2.26 -13.61 -28.24
CA TYR A 37 1.56 -13.38 -26.98
C TYR A 37 2.34 -12.41 -26.09
N ALA A 38 1.69 -11.32 -25.68
CA ALA A 38 2.24 -10.40 -24.70
C ALA A 38 1.38 -10.40 -23.44
N LYS A 39 1.99 -10.73 -22.31
CA LYS A 39 1.36 -10.62 -20.99
C LYS A 39 2.02 -9.51 -20.21
N THR A 40 1.19 -8.55 -19.78
CA THR A 40 1.63 -7.45 -18.91
C THR A 40 1.15 -7.70 -17.50
N PHE A 41 2.08 -7.60 -16.54
CA PHE A 41 1.83 -7.69 -15.12
C PHE A 41 2.05 -6.32 -14.50
N ASN A 42 1.00 -5.69 -13.97
CA ASN A 42 1.15 -4.34 -13.41
C ASN A 42 1.86 -4.37 -12.05
N TRP A 43 2.59 -3.31 -11.73
CA TRP A 43 3.24 -3.15 -10.43
C TRP A 43 2.27 -3.23 -9.25
N LYS A 44 1.05 -2.68 -9.43
CA LYS A 44 -0.02 -2.71 -8.42
C LYS A 44 -0.46 -4.13 -8.04
N ASP A 45 -0.30 -5.08 -8.96
CA ASP A 45 -0.80 -6.44 -8.79
C ASP A 45 0.26 -7.33 -8.12
N ILE A 46 1.53 -6.89 -8.02
CA ILE A 46 2.60 -7.63 -7.35
C ILE A 46 2.42 -7.53 -5.84
N LEU A 47 2.14 -8.67 -5.20
CA LEU A 47 2.03 -8.79 -3.74
C LEU A 47 3.38 -9.07 -3.10
N TYR A 48 4.09 -10.06 -3.63
CA TYR A 48 5.31 -10.59 -3.03
C TYR A 48 6.30 -11.06 -4.09
N ILE A 49 7.58 -10.90 -3.79
CA ILE A 49 8.71 -11.32 -4.63
C ILE A 49 9.61 -12.17 -3.74
N SER A 50 9.88 -13.42 -4.14
CA SER A 50 10.87 -14.27 -3.49
C SER A 50 11.98 -14.67 -4.44
N ASN A 51 13.15 -14.86 -3.84
CA ASN A 51 14.37 -15.26 -4.54
C ASN A 51 14.78 -16.64 -4.01
N THR A 52 14.52 -17.68 -4.80
CA THR A 52 14.91 -19.07 -4.48
C THR A 52 16.21 -19.43 -5.20
N ASP A 53 16.84 -20.55 -4.88
CA ASP A 53 18.12 -20.94 -5.49
C ASP A 53 18.07 -21.09 -7.01
N LYS A 54 16.92 -21.48 -7.56
CA LYS A 54 16.74 -21.72 -9.01
C LYS A 54 15.89 -20.67 -9.72
N PHE A 55 14.99 -20.00 -9.01
CA PHE A 55 13.98 -19.12 -9.59
C PHE A 55 13.80 -17.82 -8.80
N VAL A 56 13.45 -16.75 -9.51
CA VAL A 56 12.78 -15.58 -8.93
C VAL A 56 11.28 -15.79 -9.08
N HIS A 57 10.54 -15.75 -7.98
CA HIS A 57 9.11 -16.02 -7.93
C HIS A 57 8.33 -14.76 -7.56
N PHE A 58 7.39 -14.39 -8.41
CA PHE A 58 6.45 -13.30 -8.20
C PHE A 58 5.07 -13.87 -7.89
N ILE A 59 4.43 -13.33 -6.86
CA ILE A 59 3.05 -13.62 -6.48
C ILE A 59 2.21 -12.38 -6.73
N PHE A 60 1.10 -12.56 -7.46
CA PHE A 60 0.18 -11.48 -7.81
C PHE A 60 -1.15 -11.58 -7.05
N SER A 61 -1.87 -10.47 -6.97
CA SER A 61 -3.17 -10.32 -6.30
C SER A 61 -4.26 -11.24 -6.84
N ASN A 62 -4.18 -11.57 -8.13
CA ASN A 62 -5.12 -12.42 -8.85
C ASN A 62 -4.73 -13.90 -8.83
N THR A 63 -3.99 -14.37 -7.81
CA THR A 63 -3.48 -15.75 -7.67
C THR A 63 -2.55 -16.22 -8.78
N ASN A 64 -2.17 -15.34 -9.71
CA ASN A 64 -1.14 -15.69 -10.68
C ASN A 64 0.22 -15.80 -10.00
N HIS A 65 1.05 -16.66 -10.56
CA HIS A 65 2.43 -16.82 -10.20
C HIS A 65 3.29 -16.65 -11.45
N LEU A 66 4.40 -15.94 -11.32
CA LEU A 66 5.43 -15.87 -12.37
C LEU A 66 6.73 -16.41 -11.80
N LEU A 67 7.29 -17.40 -12.48
CA LEU A 67 8.58 -17.99 -12.16
C LEU A 67 9.55 -17.58 -13.26
N ILE A 68 10.61 -16.86 -12.87
CA ILE A 68 11.71 -16.50 -13.76
C ILE A 68 12.92 -17.33 -13.37
N PRO A 69 13.33 -18.30 -14.21
CA PRO A 69 14.55 -19.06 -14.00
C PRO A 69 15.78 -18.16 -13.90
N LYS A 70 16.68 -18.46 -12.95
CA LYS A 70 17.90 -17.66 -12.76
C LYS A 70 18.90 -17.76 -13.90
N ASN A 71 18.82 -18.83 -14.70
CA ASN A 71 19.62 -18.99 -15.91
C ASN A 71 19.23 -18.00 -17.03
N CYS A 72 18.12 -17.26 -16.89
CA CYS A 72 17.80 -16.12 -17.76
C CYS A 72 18.65 -14.88 -17.48
N PHE A 73 19.47 -14.89 -16.43
CA PHE A 73 20.36 -13.79 -16.06
C PHE A 73 21.82 -14.20 -16.27
N ILE A 74 22.62 -13.27 -16.78
CA ILE A 74 24.03 -13.50 -17.10
C ILE A 74 24.84 -13.74 -15.82
N SER A 75 24.54 -13.00 -14.77
CA SER A 75 25.24 -13.10 -13.49
C SER A 75 24.31 -12.98 -12.28
N LYS A 76 24.84 -13.39 -11.11
CA LYS A 76 24.17 -13.16 -9.83
C LYS A 76 23.97 -11.67 -9.53
N ASN A 77 24.86 -10.81 -10.02
CA ASN A 77 24.73 -9.36 -9.87
C ASN A 77 23.57 -8.82 -10.70
N ASP A 78 23.33 -9.35 -11.89
CA ASP A 78 22.19 -8.95 -12.73
C ASP A 78 20.86 -9.32 -12.08
N ILE A 79 20.79 -10.48 -11.43
CA ILE A 79 19.62 -10.89 -10.64
C ILE A 79 19.37 -9.89 -9.52
N LYS A 80 20.43 -9.51 -8.78
CA LYS A 80 20.32 -8.56 -7.67
C LYS A 80 19.85 -7.20 -8.16
N TYR A 81 20.48 -6.68 -9.23
CA TYR A 81 20.12 -5.41 -9.84
C TYR A 81 18.67 -5.41 -10.34
N PHE A 82 18.25 -6.47 -11.03
CA PHE A 82 16.86 -6.64 -11.47
C PHE A 82 15.87 -6.63 -10.29
N LEU A 83 16.16 -7.37 -9.22
CA LEU A 83 15.33 -7.40 -8.03
C LEU A 83 15.24 -6.04 -7.33
N GLU A 84 16.36 -5.32 -7.21
CA GLU A 84 16.39 -3.97 -6.66
C GLU A 84 15.52 -3.02 -7.47
N LEU A 85 15.62 -3.06 -8.80
CA LEU A 85 14.84 -2.22 -9.70
C LEU A 85 13.35 -2.52 -9.62
N VAL A 86 12.95 -3.80 -9.65
CA VAL A 86 11.54 -4.19 -9.54
C VAL A 86 10.98 -3.84 -8.16
N THR A 87 11.76 -4.02 -7.10
CA THR A 87 11.35 -3.64 -5.73
C THR A 87 11.19 -2.12 -5.62
N HIS A 88 12.07 -1.35 -6.26
CA HIS A 88 11.96 0.10 -6.31
C HIS A 88 10.69 0.57 -7.02
N GLU A 89 10.40 0.05 -8.23
CA GLU A 89 9.20 0.44 -8.99
C GLU A 89 7.90 0.01 -8.29
N THR A 90 7.86 -1.20 -7.72
CA THR A 90 6.70 -1.64 -6.93
C THR A 90 6.48 -0.77 -5.70
N PHE A 91 7.54 -0.35 -5.01
CA PHE A 91 7.44 0.54 -3.86
C PHE A 91 6.98 1.94 -4.27
N LYS A 92 7.51 2.49 -5.36
CA LYS A 92 7.10 3.78 -5.92
C LYS A 92 5.60 3.79 -6.22
N TYR A 93 5.09 2.78 -6.92
CA TYR A 93 3.65 2.64 -7.19
C TYR A 93 2.82 2.51 -5.92
N ARG A 94 3.26 1.72 -4.94
CA ARG A 94 2.56 1.61 -3.65
C ARG A 94 2.54 2.93 -2.88
N LYS A 95 3.60 3.73 -2.96
CA LYS A 95 3.68 5.06 -2.35
C LYS A 95 2.75 6.06 -3.04
N GLU A 96 2.59 5.96 -4.36
CA GLU A 96 1.63 6.78 -5.13
C GLU A 96 0.17 6.37 -4.86
N LEU A 97 -0.11 5.08 -4.65
CA LEU A 97 -1.42 4.59 -4.18
C LEU A 97 -1.69 5.01 -2.73
N LYS A 98 -0.64 5.07 -1.90
CA LYS A 98 -0.63 5.74 -0.60
C LYS A 98 -0.36 7.24 -0.72
N LYS A 99 -0.84 7.92 -1.79
CA LYS A 99 -1.31 9.29 -1.55
C LYS A 99 -2.21 9.16 -0.34
N PRO A 100 -1.96 9.91 0.76
CA PRO A 100 -2.85 9.84 1.89
C PRO A 100 -4.23 10.03 1.28
N PHE A 101 -5.11 9.03 1.46
CA PHE A 101 -6.54 9.29 1.32
C PHE A 101 -6.73 10.65 1.98
N PRO A 102 -7.33 11.65 1.31
CA PRO A 102 -7.65 12.89 2.00
C PRO A 102 -8.34 12.41 3.26
N VAL A 103 -7.68 12.59 4.41
CA VAL A 103 -8.19 12.08 5.67
C VAL A 103 -9.50 12.81 5.77
N GLU A 104 -10.60 12.12 5.47
CA GLU A 104 -11.92 12.70 5.52
C GLU A 104 -11.98 13.23 6.94
N LYS A 105 -12.00 14.56 7.05
CA LYS A 105 -11.93 15.26 8.33
C LYS A 105 -12.92 14.55 9.24
N PRO A 106 -12.52 14.17 10.47
CA PRO A 106 -13.38 13.41 11.36
C PRO A 106 -14.75 14.08 11.36
N THR A 107 -15.78 13.33 10.96
CA THR A 107 -17.10 13.91 10.74
C THR A 107 -17.61 14.37 12.10
N TYR A 108 -17.52 15.68 12.35
CA TYR A 108 -17.94 16.33 13.59
C TYR A 108 -19.44 16.11 13.91
N SER A 109 -20.20 15.52 13.00
CA SER A 109 -21.59 15.11 13.18
C SER A 109 -21.78 13.99 14.22
N LEU A 110 -20.75 13.20 14.52
CA LEU A 110 -20.79 12.22 15.63
C LEU A 110 -20.95 12.88 17.00
N GLY A 111 -20.52 14.15 17.15
CA GLY A 111 -20.71 14.91 18.38
C GLY A 111 -22.17 15.25 18.69
N ILE A 112 -23.04 15.32 17.67
CA ILE A 112 -24.47 15.63 17.83
C ILE A 112 -25.22 14.47 18.51
N LEU A 113 -24.76 13.22 18.33
CA LEU A 113 -25.31 12.07 19.07
C LEU A 113 -24.98 12.10 20.57
N GLY A 114 -24.02 12.93 21.00
CA GLY A 114 -23.65 13.10 22.40
C GLY A 114 -24.66 13.91 23.25
N ILE A 115 -25.75 14.39 22.65
CA ILE A 115 -26.80 15.17 23.35
C ILE A 115 -27.69 14.26 24.23
N ILE A 116 -27.72 12.94 23.99
CA ILE A 116 -28.44 11.99 24.85
C ILE A 116 -27.56 11.71 26.09
N PRO A 117 -27.95 12.10 27.31
CA PRO A 117 -27.02 12.18 28.45
C PRO A 117 -26.31 10.86 28.80
N LEU A 118 -27.00 9.72 28.72
CA LEU A 118 -26.41 8.41 29.02
C LEU A 118 -25.41 7.95 27.94
N VAL A 119 -25.66 8.34 26.69
CA VAL A 119 -24.84 7.99 25.52
C VAL A 119 -23.69 8.99 25.37
N GLY A 120 -23.90 10.24 25.77
CA GLY A 120 -22.93 11.33 25.75
C GLY A 120 -21.72 11.09 26.64
N GLY A 121 -21.91 10.55 27.85
CA GLY A 121 -20.81 10.18 28.73
C GLY A 121 -19.89 9.10 28.14
N LEU A 122 -20.47 8.02 27.61
CA LEU A 122 -19.73 6.93 26.96
C LEU A 122 -19.05 7.38 25.67
N LEU A 123 -19.76 8.11 24.81
CA LEU A 123 -19.20 8.71 23.59
C LEU A 123 -18.09 9.70 23.92
N GLY A 124 -18.20 10.48 24.99
CA GLY A 124 -17.19 11.43 25.43
C GLY A 124 -15.86 10.76 25.75
N ILE A 125 -15.90 9.64 26.49
CA ILE A 125 -14.70 8.84 26.80
C ILE A 125 -14.07 8.29 25.52
N VAL A 126 -14.88 7.74 24.61
CA VAL A 126 -14.40 7.20 23.32
C VAL A 126 -13.79 8.30 22.44
N LEU A 127 -14.40 9.48 22.38
CA LEU A 127 -13.92 10.64 21.61
C LEU A 127 -12.62 11.20 22.19
N ILE A 128 -12.46 11.24 23.52
CA ILE A 128 -11.20 11.63 24.15
C ILE A 128 -10.10 10.62 23.81
N LEU A 129 -10.37 9.32 23.91
CA LEU A 129 -9.41 8.28 23.55
C LEU A 129 -9.01 8.37 22.06
N LEU A 130 -9.97 8.55 21.16
CA LEU A 130 -9.71 8.77 19.74
C LEU A 130 -8.87 10.04 19.52
N GLY A 131 -9.23 11.14 20.18
CA GLY A 131 -8.57 12.43 20.04
C GLY A 131 -7.12 12.40 20.51
N LEU A 132 -6.84 11.73 21.64
CA LEU A 132 -5.50 11.65 22.23
C LEU A 132 -4.60 10.64 21.50
N PHE A 133 -5.10 9.44 21.20
CA PHE A 133 -4.27 8.35 20.71
C PHE A 133 -4.23 8.23 19.19
N ILE A 134 -5.35 8.48 18.50
CA ILE A 134 -5.48 8.19 17.07
C ILE A 134 -5.28 9.46 16.24
N TYR A 135 -6.04 10.52 16.53
CA TYR A 135 -6.08 11.70 15.66
C TYR A 135 -5.11 12.82 16.11
N LYS A 136 -4.63 12.80 17.36
CA LYS A 136 -3.88 13.90 17.99
C LYS A 136 -4.57 15.27 17.80
N ASP A 137 -5.90 15.27 17.70
CA ASP A 137 -6.69 16.46 17.43
C ASP A 137 -7.25 17.03 18.74
N ARG A 138 -6.91 18.29 19.01
CA ARG A 138 -7.32 19.00 20.22
C ARG A 138 -8.81 19.30 20.22
N ILE A 139 -9.42 19.49 19.05
CA ILE A 139 -10.85 19.83 18.94
C ILE A 139 -11.72 18.64 19.35
N LEU A 140 -11.35 17.43 18.89
CA LEU A 140 -12.06 16.19 19.24
C LEU A 140 -12.03 15.91 20.74
N THR A 141 -10.88 16.19 21.37
CA THR A 141 -10.67 16.03 22.81
C THR A 141 -11.52 17.03 23.61
N ILE A 142 -11.64 18.28 23.14
CA ILE A 142 -12.48 19.31 23.77
C ILE A 142 -13.96 18.94 23.68
N ILE A 143 -14.42 18.46 22.52
CA ILE A 143 -15.82 18.02 22.33
C ILE A 143 -16.15 16.84 23.26
N GLY A 144 -15.26 15.84 23.33
CA GLY A 144 -15.42 14.72 24.26
C GLY A 144 -15.46 15.15 25.72
N SER A 145 -14.56 16.05 26.13
CA SER A 145 -14.52 16.58 27.51
C SER A 145 -15.79 17.37 27.86
N ALA A 146 -16.28 18.20 26.94
CA ALA A 146 -17.52 18.96 27.12
C ALA A 146 -18.73 18.03 27.31
N SER A 147 -18.81 16.92 26.57
CA SER A 147 -19.91 15.94 26.72
C SER A 147 -19.91 15.23 28.08
N ILE A 148 -18.74 14.94 28.66
CA ILE A 148 -18.63 14.35 30.00
C ILE A 148 -19.07 15.36 31.07
N ILE A 149 -18.57 16.60 30.99
CA ILE A 149 -18.93 17.66 31.95
C ILE A 149 -20.44 17.94 31.90
N PHE A 150 -21.02 18.00 30.70
CA PHE A 150 -22.46 18.17 30.51
C PHE A 150 -23.28 17.01 31.10
N THR A 151 -22.80 15.77 30.94
CA THR A 151 -23.44 14.60 31.55
C THR A 151 -23.40 14.66 33.07
N ILE A 152 -22.27 15.02 33.67
CA ILE A 152 -22.14 15.19 35.12
C ILE A 152 -23.09 16.27 35.64
N TYR A 153 -23.19 17.39 34.94
CA TYR A 153 -24.08 18.50 35.31
C TYR A 153 -25.56 18.07 35.31
N LEU A 154 -26.02 17.34 34.29
CA LEU A 154 -27.41 16.88 34.21
C LEU A 154 -27.79 15.84 35.27
N TYR A 155 -26.83 15.02 35.72
CA TYR A 155 -27.06 14.00 36.74
C TYR A 155 -26.78 14.48 38.17
N TRP A 156 -26.32 15.72 38.34
CA TRP A 156 -26.06 16.32 39.64
C TRP A 156 -27.34 16.39 40.49
N ASP A 157 -28.46 16.80 39.87
CA ASP A 157 -29.77 16.89 40.53
C ASP A 157 -30.43 15.53 40.81
N LEU A 158 -29.92 14.44 40.23
CA LEU A 158 -30.39 13.07 40.51
C LEU A 158 -29.64 12.43 41.69
N ILE A 159 -28.42 12.91 41.97
CA ILE A 159 -27.51 12.33 42.97
C ILE A 159 -27.63 13.03 44.33
N ILE A 160 -28.10 14.27 44.38
CA ILE A 160 -28.37 15.07 45.60
C ILE A 160 -29.85 14.98 45.97
#